data_AF-A0A7G9GEZ7-F1
#
_entry.id   AF-A0A7G9GEZ7-F1
#
_cell.length_a   1.000
_cell.length_b   1.000
_cell.length_c   1.000
_cell.angle_alpha   90.00
_cell.angle_beta   90.00
_cell.angle_gamma   90.00
#
_symmetry.space_group_name_H-M   'P 1'
#
loop_
_entity.id
_entity.type
_entity.pdbx_description
1 polymer ?
#
loop_
_entity_poly.entity_id
_entity_poly.type
_entity_poly.pdbx_seq_one_letter_code
_entity_poly.pdbx_strand_id
1 'polypeptide(L)' 'MNEWERLRRQAKQYKEMYPPGTRGTVKYVDAIGQIGISWDNGQSLSLVPGEDSFCRLTEEELVVQAIQNFMKRGEEIAE' A
#
# COMPACT_ATOMS: atom_id res chain seq x y z
N MET A 1 -19.25 6.60 -24.19
CA MET A 1 -17.92 6.21 -23.67
C MET A 1 -17.83 4.71 -23.87
N ASN A 2 -16.83 4.25 -24.62
CA ASN A 2 -16.69 2.82 -24.87
C ASN A 2 -16.09 2.13 -23.62
N GLU A 3 -16.19 0.80 -23.59
CA GLU A 3 -15.70 0.00 -22.46
C GLU A 3 -14.18 0.09 -22.28
N TRP A 4 -13.45 0.19 -23.39
CA TRP A 4 -11.99 0.33 -23.39
C TRP A 4 -11.49 1.61 -22.72
N GLU A 5 -12.11 2.76 -22.99
CA GLU A 5 -11.78 4.04 -22.36
C GLU A 5 -12.09 4.02 -20.87
N ARG A 6 -13.21 3.38 -20.48
CA ARG A 6 -13.57 3.22 -19.07
C ARG A 6 -12.51 2.40 -18.33
N LEU A 7 -12.14 1.25 -18.87
CA LEU A 7 -11.12 0.37 -18.28
C LEU A 7 -9.76 1.07 -18.21
N ARG A 8 -9.37 1.81 -19.25
CA ARG A 8 -8.12 2.57 -19.26
C ARG A 8 -8.06 3.64 -18.17
N ARG A 9 -9.16 4.38 -17.96
CA ARG A 9 -9.25 5.38 -16.88
C ARG A 9 -9.16 4.73 -15.51
N GLN A 10 -9.86 3.62 -15.32
CA GLN A 10 -9.84 2.88 -14.08
C GLN A 10 -8.44 2.33 -13.76
N ALA A 11 -7.76 1.73 -14.75
CA ALA A 11 -6.38 1.25 -14.59
C ALA A 11 -5.40 2.39 -14.25
N LYS A 12 -5.56 3.57 -14.87
CA LYS A 12 -4.77 4.75 -14.54
C LYS A 12 -4.98 5.16 -13.08
N GLN A 13 -6.22 5.23 -12.63
CA GLN A 13 -6.56 5.59 -11.26
C GLN A 13 -5.99 4.58 -10.25
N TYR A 14 -6.11 3.27 -10.52
CA TYR A 14 -5.51 2.25 -9.66
C TYR A 14 -3.99 2.37 -9.56
N LYS A 15 -3.31 2.66 -10.67
CA LYS A 15 -1.85 2.86 -10.67
C LYS A 15 -1.42 4.09 -9.87
N GLU A 16 -2.20 5.17 -9.91
CA GLU A 16 -1.95 6.37 -9.12
C GLU A 16 -2.23 6.16 -7.63
N MET A 17 -3.20 5.29 -7.30
CA MET A 17 -3.52 4.95 -5.91
C MET A 17 -2.49 4.04 -5.25
N TYR A 18 -1.80 3.18 -6.01
CA TYR A 18 -0.77 2.27 -5.53
C TYR A 18 0.58 2.52 -6.22
N PRO A 19 1.24 3.67 -5.95
CA PRO A 19 2.57 3.91 -6.47
C PRO A 19 3.57 2.88 -5.92
N PRO A 20 4.68 2.62 -6.62
CA PRO A 20 5.76 1.79 -6.10
C PRO A 20 6.23 2.29 -4.73
N GLY A 21 6.38 1.35 -3.79
CA GLY A 21 6.71 1.69 -2.39
C GLY A 21 5.49 2.06 -1.53
N THR A 22 4.26 1.84 -2.01
CA THR A 22 3.08 1.85 -1.13
C THR A 22 3.28 0.82 -0.01
N ARG A 23 3.03 1.25 1.22
CA ARG A 23 3.25 0.47 2.43
C ARG A 23 1.92 0.22 3.13
N GLY A 24 1.85 -0.92 3.79
CA GLY A 24 0.67 -1.36 4.49
C GLY A 24 0.98 -2.51 5.42
N THR A 25 0.05 -2.76 6.33
CA THR A 25 0.14 -3.83 7.32
C THR A 25 -0.78 -4.98 6.93
N VAL A 26 -0.25 -6.22 6.96
CA VAL A 26 -1.05 -7.41 6.71
C VAL A 26 -2.09 -7.59 7.83
N LYS A 27 -3.36 -7.72 7.47
CA LYS A 27 -4.47 -7.95 8.39
C LYS A 27 -4.85 -9.43 8.50
N TYR A 28 -4.91 -10.11 7.37
CA TYR A 28 -5.29 -11.52 7.30
C TYR A 28 -4.80 -12.17 6.02
N VAL A 29 -4.80 -13.50 6.01
CA VAL A 29 -4.67 -14.32 4.81
C VAL A 29 -5.93 -15.16 4.73
N ASP A 30 -6.63 -15.11 3.60
CA ASP A 30 -7.86 -15.87 3.42
C ASP A 30 -7.60 -17.33 2.96
N ALA A 31 -8.66 -18.13 2.88
CA ALA A 31 -8.57 -19.53 2.50
C ALA A 31 -8.19 -19.77 1.02
N ILE A 32 -8.27 -18.74 0.18
CA ILE A 32 -7.93 -18.78 -1.24
C ILE A 32 -6.45 -18.38 -1.45
N GLY A 33 -5.79 -17.86 -0.40
CA GLY A 33 -4.39 -17.44 -0.42
C GLY A 33 -4.21 -15.95 -0.72
N GLN A 34 -5.29 -15.16 -0.66
CA GLN A 34 -5.21 -13.71 -0.78
C GLN A 34 -4.74 -13.07 0.53
N ILE A 35 -3.87 -12.08 0.43
CA ILE A 35 -3.31 -11.35 1.57
C ILE A 35 -4.04 -10.02 1.72
N GLY A 36 -4.92 -9.91 2.72
CA GLY A 36 -5.61 -8.67 3.04
C GLY A 36 -4.67 -7.66 3.70
N ILE A 37 -4.48 -6.50 3.06
CA ILE A 37 -3.58 -5.45 3.56
C ILE A 37 -4.38 -4.21 3.93
N SER A 38 -4.02 -3.61 5.08
CA SER A 38 -4.39 -2.26 5.45
C SER A 38 -3.31 -1.31 4.96
N TRP A 39 -3.54 -0.63 3.84
CA TRP A 39 -2.58 0.30 3.27
C TRP A 39 -2.60 1.64 4.02
N ASP A 40 -1.44 2.28 4.12
CA ASP A 40 -1.28 3.55 4.86
C ASP A 40 -2.06 4.70 4.19
N ASN A 41 -2.34 4.59 2.89
CA ASN A 41 -3.17 5.52 2.12
C ASN A 41 -4.69 5.28 2.31
N GLY A 42 -5.09 4.45 3.28
CA GLY A 42 -6.50 4.16 3.60
C GLY A 42 -7.17 3.13 2.69
N GLN A 43 -6.42 2.52 1.77
CA GLN A 43 -6.94 1.54 0.83
C GLN A 43 -6.92 0.11 1.37
N SER A 44 -7.62 -0.80 0.69
CA SER A 44 -7.77 -2.19 1.12
C SER A 44 -7.68 -3.24 0.00
N LEU A 45 -6.99 -2.95 -1.12
CA LEU A 45 -6.76 -3.95 -2.15
C LEU A 45 -5.85 -5.05 -1.61
N SER A 46 -6.32 -6.29 -1.66
CA SER A 46 -5.56 -7.45 -1.21
C SER A 46 -4.54 -7.89 -2.27
N LEU A 47 -3.41 -8.45 -1.83
CA LEU A 47 -2.37 -8.98 -2.72
C LEU A 47 -2.60 -10.46 -3.03
N VAL A 48 -2.25 -10.85 -4.25
CA VAL A 48 -2.28 -12.22 -4.75
C VAL A 48 -0.84 -12.68 -5.03
N PRO A 49 -0.31 -13.67 -4.28
CA PRO A 49 0.99 -14.26 -4.57
C PRO A 49 1.07 -14.80 -6.01
N GLY A 50 2.13 -14.47 -6.74
CA GLY A 50 2.35 -14.91 -8.13
C GLY A 50 1.85 -13.95 -9.19
N GLU A 51 0.86 -13.11 -8.88
CA GLU A 51 0.39 -12.01 -9.74
C GLU A 51 1.02 -10.68 -9.32
N ASP A 52 1.03 -10.41 -8.00
CA ASP A 52 1.56 -9.16 -7.46
C ASP A 52 3.04 -9.27 -7.08
N SER A 53 3.76 -8.15 -7.25
CA SER A 53 5.14 -7.99 -6.78
C SER A 53 5.17 -7.20 -5.48
N PHE A 54 5.58 -7.85 -4.39
CA PHE A 54 5.69 -7.25 -3.05
C PHE A 54 6.91 -7.75 -2.29
N CYS A 55 7.36 -6.97 -1.31
CA CYS A 55 8.43 -7.36 -0.40
C CYS A 55 7.98 -7.19 1.05
N ARG A 56 8.47 -8.08 1.94
CA ARG A 56 8.34 -7.89 3.38
C ARG A 56 9.42 -6.91 3.81
N LEU A 57 9.03 -5.92 4.60
CA LEU A 57 9.97 -5.03 5.24
C LEU A 57 10.79 -5.79 6.29
N THR A 58 12.07 -5.43 6.37
CA THR A 58 13.00 -5.88 7.40
C THR A 58 12.80 -5.12 8.71
N GLU A 59 13.32 -5.64 9.82
CA GLU A 59 13.21 -4.97 11.12
C GLU A 59 13.88 -3.59 11.08
N GLU A 60 15.00 -3.46 10.39
CA GLU A 60 15.72 -2.21 10.18
C GLU A 60 14.85 -1.18 9.44
N GLU A 61 14.18 -1.59 8.36
CA GLU A 61 13.28 -0.71 7.60
C GLU A 61 12.06 -0.27 8.42
N LEU A 62 11.55 -1.14 9.28
CA LEU A 62 10.47 -0.81 10.21
C LEU A 62 10.92 0.21 11.26
N VAL A 63 12.14 0.06 11.79
CA VAL A 63 12.73 1.03 12.73
C VAL A 63 12.95 2.38 12.05
N VAL A 64 13.54 2.39 10.85
CA VAL A 64 13.72 3.62 10.05
C VAL A 64 12.38 4.32 9.83
N GLN A 65 11.32 3.56 9.51
CA GLN A 65 9.98 4.12 9.36
C GLN A 65 9.41 4.69 10.66
N ALA A 66 9.55 3.97 11.77
CA ALA A 66 9.11 4.46 13.07
C ALA A 66 9.80 5.79 13.38
N ILE A 67 11.13 5.87 13.22
CA ILE A 67 11.91 7.09 13.43
C ILE A 67 11.42 8.23 12.53
N GLN A 68 11.22 7.98 11.23
CA GLN A 68 10.68 8.98 10.30
C GLN A 68 9.29 9.49 10.72
N ASN A 69 8.41 8.59 11.17
CA ASN A 69 7.09 8.95 11.66
C ASN A 69 7.15 9.77 12.96
N PHE A 70 8.09 9.45 13.85
CA PHE A 70 8.34 10.24 15.06
C PHE A 70 8.85 11.65 14.73
N MET A 71 9.78 11.78 13.78
CA MET A 71 10.31 13.08 13.34
C MET A 71 9.21 13.94 12.72
N LYS A 72 8.42 13.40 11.78
CA LYS A 72 7.30 14.12 11.15
C LYS A 72 6.27 14.59 12.16
N ARG A 73 5.90 13.72 13.11
CA ARG A 73 4.99 14.11 14.20
C ARG A 73 5.55 15.26 15.02
N GLY A 74 6.85 15.28 15.30
CA GLY A 74 7.50 16.35 16.06
C GLY A 74 7.51 17.70 15.34
N GLU A 75 7.61 17.71 14.01
CA GLU A 75 7.55 18.92 13.18
C GLU A 75 6.13 19.51 13.14
N GLU A 76 5.10 18.66 13.06
CA GLU A 76 3.68 19.05 12.97
C GLU A 76 3.14 19.67 14.28
N ILE A 77 3.81 19.45 15.42
CA ILE A 77 3.47 20.09 16.72
C ILE A 77 4.21 21.42 16.94
N ALA A 78 5.23 21.69 16.12
CA ALA A 78 6.04 22.91 16.22
C ALA A 78 5.49 24.06 15.35
N GLU A 79 4.44 23.78 14.57
CA GLU A 79 3.71 24.70 13.68
C GLU A 79 2.34 25.07 14.29
#